data_AF-A0A2N7QGF7-F1
#
_entry.id   AF-A0A2N7QGF7-F1
#
_cell.length_a   1.000
_cell.length_b   1.000
_cell.length_c   1.000
_cell.angle_alpha   90.00
_cell.angle_beta   90.00
_cell.angle_gamma   90.00
#
_symmetry.space_group_name_H-M   'P 1'
#
loop_
_entity.id
_entity.type
_entity.pdbx_description
1 polymer ?
#
loop_
_entity_poly.entity_id
_entity_poly.type
_entity_poly.pdbx_seq_one_letter_code
_entity_poly.pdbx_strand_id
1 'polypeptide(L)'
;MNRKNKNKKIFHYEEYFVKYENLIPHYEEFLSSLKTPMPQYFRINTLKVFKKEDQEYLLNTLKEKGVIFEEVKEIPYFYRVLNNEEISLGNLEEYSLGLIHSMTLSSSLPVIALDPKPGDLILDMCAAPGGKTGLMAMVTEDKAIIVANDKRIDRLTALVANIKRLGITCAITTRFREIQE
;
A
#
# COMPACT_ATOMS: atom_id res chain seq x y z
N MET A 1 9.16 33.66 3.18
CA MET A 1 10.37 33.50 4.03
C MET A 1 11.07 32.20 3.64
N ASN A 2 11.97 32.29 2.65
CA ASN A 2 12.64 31.18 1.99
C ASN A 2 13.74 30.57 2.88
N ARG A 3 13.52 29.36 3.39
CA ARG A 3 14.57 28.51 3.97
C ARG A 3 14.30 27.07 3.57
N LYS A 4 14.91 26.62 2.46
CA LYS A 4 15.41 25.24 2.20
C LYS A 4 15.74 25.08 0.71
N ASN A 5 16.88 25.62 0.28
CA ASN A 5 17.60 25.15 -0.91
C ASN A 5 19.10 25.18 -0.61
N LYS A 6 19.50 24.47 0.46
CA LYS A 6 20.91 24.18 0.74
C LYS A 6 21.28 22.92 -0.03
N ASN A 7 22.12 23.07 -1.06
CA ASN A 7 22.95 22.05 -1.71
C ASN A 7 22.59 20.58 -1.41
N LYS A 8 21.54 20.04 -2.03
CA LYS A 8 21.43 18.59 -2.18
C LYS A 8 22.47 18.19 -3.22
N LYS A 9 23.52 17.45 -2.81
CA LYS A 9 24.38 16.74 -3.76
C LYS A 9 23.48 15.95 -4.72
N ILE A 10 23.71 16.07 -6.01
CA ILE A 10 23.06 15.24 -7.02
C ILE A 10 23.41 13.78 -6.67
N PHE A 11 22.39 12.94 -6.53
CA PHE A 11 22.59 11.52 -6.28
C PHE A 11 22.92 10.84 -7.60
N HIS A 12 24.19 10.48 -7.79
CA HIS A 12 24.67 9.73 -8.94
C HIS A 12 24.37 8.24 -8.72
N TYR A 13 23.16 7.82 -9.08
CA TYR A 13 22.68 6.45 -8.82
C TYR A 13 23.56 5.40 -9.52
N GLU A 14 24.13 5.70 -10.69
CA GLU A 14 25.03 4.82 -11.44
C GLU A 14 26.29 4.49 -10.64
N GLU A 15 26.93 5.50 -10.05
CA GLU A 15 28.11 5.32 -9.18
C GLU A 15 27.76 4.58 -7.89
N TYR A 16 26.55 4.79 -7.35
CA TYR A 16 26.12 4.11 -6.13
C TYR A 16 25.85 2.62 -6.35
N PHE A 17 25.25 2.27 -7.48
CA PHE A 17 24.82 0.90 -7.76
C PHE A 17 25.88 0.03 -8.45
N VAL A 18 26.98 0.60 -8.96
CA VAL A 18 28.05 -0.18 -9.64
C VAL A 18 28.62 -1.29 -8.76
N LYS A 19 28.70 -1.08 -7.44
CA LYS A 19 29.16 -2.11 -6.48
C LYS A 19 28.25 -3.33 -6.39
N TYR A 20 27.03 -3.25 -6.94
CA TYR A 20 26.05 -4.34 -6.99
C TYR A 20 25.86 -4.91 -8.39
N GLU A 21 26.64 -4.48 -9.40
CA GLU A 21 26.52 -4.92 -10.80
C GLU A 21 26.51 -6.46 -10.91
N ASN A 22 27.42 -7.13 -10.21
CA ASN A 22 27.51 -8.60 -10.22
C ASN A 22 26.35 -9.32 -9.51
N LEU A 23 25.53 -8.60 -8.73
CA LEU A 23 24.39 -9.17 -7.98
C LEU A 23 23.04 -8.89 -8.65
N ILE A 24 22.98 -7.91 -9.54
CA ILE A 24 21.74 -7.46 -10.18
C ILE A 24 21.70 -8.03 -11.61
N PRO A 25 20.84 -9.00 -11.90
CA PRO A 25 20.61 -9.45 -13.27
C PRO A 25 20.15 -8.27 -14.14
N HIS A 26 20.58 -8.23 -15.41
CA HIS A 26 20.20 -7.18 -16.35
C HIS A 26 20.49 -5.76 -15.79
N TYR A 27 21.70 -5.54 -15.28
CA TYR A 27 22.09 -4.31 -14.57
C TYR A 27 21.74 -3.01 -15.33
N GLU A 28 21.95 -2.95 -16.64
CA GLU A 28 21.60 -1.79 -17.47
C GLU A 28 20.08 -1.53 -17.51
N GLU A 29 19.27 -2.59 -17.59
CA GLU A 29 17.81 -2.48 -17.53
C GLU A 29 17.37 -1.98 -16.15
N PHE A 30 17.98 -2.49 -15.06
CA PHE A 30 17.75 -1.98 -13.72
C PHE A 30 18.07 -0.47 -13.62
N LEU A 31 19.24 -0.02 -14.09
CA LEU A 31 19.60 1.39 -14.10
C LEU A 31 18.61 2.24 -14.91
N SER A 32 18.16 1.75 -16.06
CA SER A 32 17.15 2.43 -16.87
C SER A 32 15.81 2.55 -16.12
N SER A 33 15.42 1.52 -15.36
CA SER A 33 14.15 1.50 -14.62
C SER A 33 14.10 2.54 -13.51
N LEU A 34 15.24 2.88 -12.90
CA LEU A 34 15.36 3.91 -11.86
C LEU A 34 14.96 5.31 -12.35
N LYS A 35 14.96 5.54 -13.68
CA LYS A 35 14.55 6.80 -14.31
C LYS A 35 13.04 6.91 -14.50
N THR A 36 12.31 5.80 -14.37
CA THR A 36 10.87 5.78 -14.60
C THR A 36 10.11 6.10 -13.31
N PRO A 37 9.06 6.93 -13.35
CA PRO A 37 8.26 7.22 -12.18
C PRO A 37 7.60 5.95 -11.66
N MET A 38 7.52 5.79 -10.34
CA MET A 38 6.86 4.62 -9.78
C MET A 38 5.39 4.58 -10.18
N PRO A 39 4.91 3.45 -10.72
CA PRO A 39 3.50 3.28 -11.01
C PRO A 39 2.68 3.39 -9.72
N GLN A 40 1.54 4.08 -9.81
CA GLN A 40 0.60 4.22 -8.72
C GLN A 40 -0.53 3.20 -8.90
N TYR A 41 -0.91 2.54 -7.81
CA TYR A 41 -2.02 1.60 -7.80
C TYR A 41 -2.97 1.91 -6.65
N PHE A 42 -4.21 1.45 -6.80
CA PHE A 42 -5.17 1.35 -5.72
C PHE A 42 -5.86 -0.01 -5.74
N ARG A 43 -6.40 -0.39 -4.58
CA ARG A 43 -7.37 -1.49 -4.47
C ARG A 43 -8.71 -0.98 -3.99
N ILE A 44 -9.79 -1.60 -4.45
CA ILE A 44 -11.11 -1.45 -3.82
C ILE A 44 -11.09 -2.16 -2.47
N ASN A 45 -11.68 -1.54 -1.45
CA ASN A 45 -11.87 -2.14 -0.14
C ASN A 45 -13.22 -2.89 -0.10
N THR A 46 -13.18 -4.20 -0.33
CA THR A 46 -14.39 -5.04 -0.36
C THR A 46 -15.08 -5.17 1.00
N LEU A 47 -14.43 -4.79 2.11
CA LEU A 47 -15.07 -4.71 3.43
C LEU A 47 -16.13 -3.59 3.51
N LYS A 48 -15.99 -2.55 2.68
CA LYS A 48 -16.95 -1.44 2.59
C LYS A 48 -17.77 -1.46 1.31
N VAL A 49 -17.24 -2.05 0.25
CA VAL A 49 -17.86 -2.09 -1.09
C VAL A 49 -17.99 -3.55 -1.52
N PHE A 50 -18.91 -4.27 -0.86
CA PHE A 50 -19.04 -5.72 -1.01
C PHE A 50 -19.76 -6.12 -2.31
N LYS A 51 -20.82 -5.40 -2.68
CA LYS A 51 -21.64 -5.72 -3.85
C LYS A 51 -20.95 -5.29 -5.14
N LYS A 52 -21.09 -6.10 -6.20
CA LYS A 52 -20.45 -5.82 -7.50
C LYS A 52 -20.98 -4.52 -8.13
N GLU A 53 -22.26 -4.24 -7.98
CA GLU A 53 -22.89 -3.04 -8.52
C GLU A 53 -22.31 -1.78 -7.86
N ASP A 54 -22.03 -1.83 -6.55
CA ASP A 54 -21.40 -0.73 -5.82
C ASP A 54 -19.92 -0.55 -6.22
N GLN A 55 -19.23 -1.65 -6.57
CA GLN A 55 -17.86 -1.61 -7.10
C GLN A 55 -17.84 -0.94 -8.48
N GLU A 56 -18.75 -1.30 -9.37
CA GLU A 56 -18.90 -0.67 -10.68
C GLU A 56 -19.24 0.81 -10.58
N TYR A 57 -20.17 1.18 -9.68
CA TYR A 57 -20.50 2.56 -9.40
C TYR A 57 -19.28 3.35 -8.93
N LEU A 58 -18.53 2.83 -7.95
CA LEU A 58 -17.29 3.45 -7.46
C LEU A 58 -16.28 3.69 -8.58
N LEU A 59 -16.06 2.71 -9.44
CA LEU A 59 -15.12 2.83 -10.57
C LEU A 59 -15.58 3.90 -11.57
N ASN A 60 -16.88 4.01 -11.83
CA ASN A 60 -17.43 5.05 -12.70
C ASN A 60 -17.28 6.44 -12.07
N THR A 61 -17.53 6.60 -10.77
CA THR A 61 -17.28 7.85 -10.04
C THR A 61 -15.81 8.29 -10.13
N LEU A 62 -14.88 7.34 -10.00
CA LEU A 62 -13.45 7.65 -10.15
C LEU A 62 -13.11 8.13 -11.58
N LYS A 63 -13.70 7.51 -12.61
CA LYS A 63 -13.54 7.95 -14.01
C LYS A 63 -14.11 9.35 -14.25
N GLU A 64 -15.30 9.65 -13.71
CA GLU A 64 -15.92 10.97 -13.79
C GLU A 64 -15.06 12.06 -13.10
N LYS A 65 -14.35 11.69 -12.04
CA LYS A 65 -13.35 12.53 -11.36
C LYS A 65 -12.01 12.63 -12.12
N GLY A 66 -11.91 12.06 -13.31
CA GLY A 66 -10.74 12.12 -14.18
C GLY A 66 -9.65 11.09 -13.88
N VAL A 67 -9.90 10.13 -12.99
CA VAL A 67 -8.94 9.05 -12.72
C VAL A 67 -8.91 8.08 -13.89
N ILE A 68 -7.78 8.02 -14.59
CA ILE A 68 -7.57 7.07 -15.68
C ILE A 68 -6.84 5.86 -15.10
N PHE A 69 -7.45 4.68 -15.23
CA PHE A 69 -6.89 3.45 -14.67
C PHE A 69 -7.24 2.20 -15.49
N GLU A 70 -6.41 1.18 -15.33
CA GLU A 70 -6.62 -0.16 -15.88
C GLU A 70 -6.67 -1.20 -14.75
N GLU A 71 -7.43 -2.28 -14.95
CA GLU A 71 -7.48 -3.40 -14.01
C GLU A 71 -6.18 -4.22 -14.07
N VAL A 72 -5.68 -4.62 -12.91
CA VAL A 72 -4.57 -5.57 -12.79
C VAL A 72 -5.15 -6.99 -12.77
N LYS A 73 -5.11 -7.65 -13.92
CA LYS A 73 -5.82 -8.94 -14.15
C LYS A 73 -5.38 -10.05 -13.20
N GLU A 74 -4.14 -10.01 -12.74
CA GLU A 74 -3.53 -11.03 -11.88
C GLU A 74 -3.95 -10.90 -10.41
N ILE A 75 -4.41 -9.72 -10.00
CA ILE A 75 -4.72 -9.43 -8.60
C ILE A 75 -6.12 -8.81 -8.49
N PRO A 76 -7.13 -9.58 -7.99
CA PRO A 76 -8.50 -9.09 -7.87
C PRO A 76 -8.59 -7.76 -7.13
N TYR A 77 -9.47 -6.87 -7.62
CA TYR A 77 -9.76 -5.56 -7.04
C TYR A 77 -8.62 -4.53 -7.12
N PHE A 78 -7.51 -4.83 -7.79
CA PHE A 78 -6.41 -3.89 -8.01
C PHE A 78 -6.50 -3.19 -9.36
N TYR A 79 -6.14 -1.91 -9.34
CA TYR A 79 -6.14 -1.05 -10.52
C TYR A 79 -4.87 -0.21 -10.55
N ARG A 80 -4.29 -0.06 -11.74
CA ARG A 80 -3.14 0.80 -12.01
C ARG A 80 -3.63 2.15 -12.52
N VAL A 81 -3.15 3.24 -11.92
CA VAL A 81 -3.44 4.60 -12.35
C VAL A 81 -2.46 4.98 -13.48
N LEU A 82 -3.00 5.51 -14.58
CA LEU A 82 -2.25 5.87 -15.78
C LEU A 82 -1.88 7.37 -15.84
N ASN A 83 -2.60 8.23 -15.12
CA ASN A 83 -2.33 9.68 -15.01
C ASN A 83 -1.91 10.08 -13.57
N ASN A 84 -0.96 9.34 -13.00
CA ASN A 84 -0.47 9.51 -11.63
C ASN A 84 0.26 10.85 -11.36
N GLU A 85 0.67 11.58 -12.39
CA GLU A 85 1.25 12.93 -12.25
C GLU A 85 0.18 14.02 -12.03
N GLU A 86 -1.04 13.78 -12.51
CA GLU A 86 -2.15 14.74 -12.44
C GLU A 86 -3.04 14.50 -11.22
N ILE A 87 -3.10 13.26 -10.73
CA ILE A 87 -4.04 12.84 -9.69
C ILE A 87 -3.32 12.30 -8.46
N SER A 88 -3.68 12.85 -7.31
CA SER A 88 -3.34 12.31 -6.00
C SER A 88 -4.51 11.53 -5.43
N LEU A 89 -4.41 10.19 -5.43
CA LEU A 89 -5.43 9.31 -4.85
C LEU A 89 -5.76 9.65 -3.38
N GLY A 90 -4.78 10.12 -2.62
CA GLY A 90 -4.96 10.49 -1.22
C GLY A 90 -5.90 11.67 -1.00
N ASN A 91 -6.13 12.49 -2.03
CA ASN A 91 -7.03 13.65 -1.97
C ASN A 91 -8.47 13.31 -2.37
N LEU A 92 -8.72 12.08 -2.82
CA LEU A 92 -10.06 11.64 -3.21
C LEU A 92 -10.92 11.37 -1.97
N GLU A 93 -12.21 11.68 -2.08
CA GLU A 93 -13.21 11.38 -1.04
C GLU A 93 -13.32 9.88 -0.83
N GLU A 94 -13.25 9.10 -1.89
CA GLU A 94 -13.26 7.63 -1.91
C GLU A 94 -12.12 7.06 -1.07
N TYR A 95 -10.94 7.71 -1.13
CA TYR A 95 -9.82 7.36 -0.25
C TYR A 95 -10.14 7.74 1.19
N SER A 96 -10.60 8.97 1.44
CA SER A 96 -10.92 9.44 2.79
C SER A 96 -11.99 8.58 3.49
N LEU A 97 -12.99 8.11 2.74
CA LEU A 97 -14.04 7.20 3.19
C LEU A 97 -13.56 5.75 3.34
N GLY A 98 -12.34 5.43 2.87
CA GLY A 98 -11.76 4.09 2.92
C GLY A 98 -12.38 3.10 1.93
N LEU A 99 -13.01 3.59 0.86
CA LEU A 99 -13.55 2.78 -0.24
C LEU A 99 -12.43 2.25 -1.13
N ILE A 100 -11.33 3.01 -1.24
CA ILE A 100 -10.10 2.60 -1.91
C ILE A 100 -8.87 2.76 -1.00
N HIS A 101 -7.82 2.00 -1.28
CA HIS A 101 -6.53 2.12 -0.62
C HIS A 101 -5.39 2.09 -1.63
N SER A 102 -4.51 3.09 -1.57
CA SER A 102 -3.31 3.12 -2.39
C SER A 102 -2.22 2.23 -1.80
N MET A 103 -1.69 1.31 -2.60
CA MET A 103 -0.56 0.45 -2.25
C MET A 103 0.08 -0.12 -3.51
N THR A 104 1.38 -0.46 -3.48
CA THR A 104 2.05 -1.05 -4.64
C THR A 104 1.66 -2.52 -4.82
N LEU A 105 1.73 -3.03 -6.07
CA LEU A 105 1.58 -4.47 -6.33
C LEU A 105 2.65 -5.30 -5.60
N SER A 106 3.90 -4.84 -5.59
CA SER A 106 4.97 -5.50 -4.83
C SER A 106 4.65 -5.65 -3.34
N SER A 107 3.85 -4.72 -2.77
CA SER A 107 3.42 -4.80 -1.38
C SER A 107 2.26 -5.76 -1.15
N SER A 108 1.48 -6.13 -2.17
CA SER A 108 0.42 -7.13 -2.06
C SER A 108 0.93 -8.56 -2.19
N LEU A 109 1.99 -8.79 -2.98
CA LEU A 109 2.52 -10.12 -3.24
C LEU A 109 2.81 -10.95 -1.97
N PRO A 110 3.41 -10.40 -0.89
CA PRO A 110 3.63 -11.18 0.32
C PRO A 110 2.33 -11.67 0.98
N VAL A 111 1.24 -10.89 0.90
CA VAL A 111 -0.07 -11.29 1.45
C VAL A 111 -0.70 -12.37 0.58
N ILE A 112 -0.55 -12.27 -0.74
CA ILE A 112 -1.03 -13.29 -1.67
C ILE A 112 -0.27 -14.60 -1.46
N ALA A 113 1.05 -14.53 -1.29
CA ALA A 113 1.90 -15.69 -1.01
C ALA A 113 1.61 -16.32 0.36
N LEU A 114 1.23 -15.51 1.36
CA LEU A 114 0.82 -15.99 2.68
C LEU A 114 -0.54 -16.73 2.64
N ASP A 115 -1.41 -16.38 1.69
CA ASP A 115 -2.73 -16.97 1.48
C ASP A 115 -3.61 -17.06 2.75
N PRO A 116 -3.83 -15.95 3.48
CA PRO A 116 -4.54 -15.96 4.76
C PRO A 116 -6.01 -16.34 4.60
N LYS A 117 -6.53 -17.13 5.54
CA LYS A 117 -7.91 -17.62 5.54
C LYS A 117 -8.74 -17.03 6.69
N PRO A 118 -10.07 -16.94 6.52
CA PRO A 118 -10.98 -16.68 7.64
C PRO A 118 -10.70 -17.63 8.81
N GLY A 119 -10.60 -17.09 10.03
CA GLY A 119 -10.28 -17.84 11.25
C GLY A 119 -8.80 -17.93 11.61
N ASP A 120 -7.88 -17.52 10.72
CA ASP A 120 -6.44 -17.58 11.00
C ASP A 120 -6.02 -16.62 12.12
N LEU A 121 -5.02 -17.03 12.90
CA LEU A 121 -4.30 -16.17 13.84
C LEU A 121 -3.02 -15.68 13.17
N ILE A 122 -2.93 -14.38 12.89
CA ILE A 122 -1.86 -13.79 12.09
C ILE A 122 -1.07 -12.78 12.93
N LEU A 123 0.26 -12.88 12.91
CA LEU A 123 1.15 -11.88 13.50
C LEU A 123 1.84 -11.06 12.40
N ASP A 124 1.51 -9.78 12.32
CA ASP A 124 2.20 -8.80 11.47
C ASP A 124 3.22 -8.02 12.31
N MET A 125 4.48 -8.43 12.24
CA MET A 125 5.54 -7.90 13.12
C MET A 125 5.93 -6.44 12.83
N CYS A 126 5.68 -5.96 11.60
CA CYS A 126 6.11 -4.66 11.07
C CYS A 126 4.95 -3.98 10.34
N ALA A 127 3.81 -3.89 11.02
CA ALA A 127 2.52 -3.60 10.42
C ALA A 127 2.41 -2.18 9.84
N ALA A 128 3.05 -1.18 10.44
CA ALA A 128 2.84 0.20 10.00
C ALA A 128 3.41 0.45 8.58
N PRO A 129 2.74 1.25 7.74
CA PRO A 129 1.52 2.04 8.01
C PRO A 129 0.19 1.27 7.88
N GLY A 130 0.20 -0.05 7.65
CA GLY A 130 -1.00 -0.91 7.71
C GLY A 130 -1.52 -1.45 6.38
N GLY A 131 -0.83 -1.20 5.26
CA GLY A 131 -1.31 -1.62 3.93
C GLY A 131 -1.48 -3.14 3.80
N LYS A 132 -0.50 -3.92 4.31
CA LYS A 132 -0.53 -5.39 4.30
C LYS A 132 -1.53 -5.94 5.30
N THR A 133 -1.52 -5.44 6.54
CA THR A 133 -2.53 -5.72 7.56
C THR A 133 -3.94 -5.53 7.01
N GLY A 134 -4.21 -4.41 6.33
CA GLY A 134 -5.51 -4.14 5.76
C GLY A 134 -5.85 -4.97 4.52
N LEU A 135 -4.86 -5.51 3.81
CA LEU A 135 -5.11 -6.46 2.71
C LEU A 135 -5.44 -7.84 3.28
N MET A 136 -4.73 -8.29 4.33
CA MET A 136 -5.05 -9.53 5.04
C MET A 136 -6.46 -9.49 5.63
N ALA A 137 -6.83 -8.38 6.27
CA ALA A 137 -8.19 -8.18 6.76
C ALA A 137 -9.23 -8.26 5.63
N MET A 138 -8.96 -7.65 4.47
CA MET A 138 -9.87 -7.69 3.33
C MET A 138 -10.03 -9.11 2.76
N VAL A 139 -8.91 -9.83 2.54
CA VAL A 139 -8.89 -11.18 1.95
C VAL A 139 -9.59 -12.18 2.87
N THR A 140 -9.46 -12.00 4.18
CA THR A 140 -10.12 -12.86 5.19
C THR A 140 -11.54 -12.40 5.52
N GLU A 141 -12.09 -11.43 4.79
CA GLU A 141 -13.42 -10.84 5.03
C GLU A 141 -13.62 -10.35 6.48
N ASP A 142 -12.56 -9.81 7.08
CA ASP A 142 -12.51 -9.34 8.47
C ASP A 142 -12.79 -10.46 9.51
N LYS A 143 -12.55 -11.73 9.15
CA LYS A 143 -12.80 -12.92 9.99
C LYS A 143 -11.53 -13.59 10.53
N ALA A 144 -10.35 -13.03 10.31
CA ALA A 144 -9.12 -13.48 10.96
C ALA A 144 -8.99 -12.87 12.37
N ILE A 145 -7.88 -13.15 13.06
CA ILE A 145 -7.38 -12.34 14.18
C ILE A 145 -5.97 -11.90 13.83
N ILE A 146 -5.77 -10.59 13.66
CA ILE A 146 -4.49 -10.04 13.22
C ILE A 146 -3.86 -9.24 14.36
N VAL A 147 -2.75 -9.71 14.90
CA VAL A 147 -1.91 -8.91 15.80
C VAL A 147 -1.00 -8.04 14.94
N ALA A 148 -1.36 -6.77 14.81
CA ALA A 148 -0.65 -5.77 14.04
C ALA A 148 0.34 -5.01 14.95
N ASN A 149 1.60 -5.42 14.91
CA ASN A 149 2.66 -4.90 15.76
C ASN A 149 3.57 -3.93 14.99
N ASP A 150 4.02 -2.86 15.65
CA ASP A 150 5.15 -2.05 15.16
C ASP A 150 5.95 -1.48 16.35
N LYS A 151 7.27 -1.34 16.19
CA LYS A 151 8.16 -0.82 17.24
C LYS A 151 7.96 0.69 17.47
N ARG A 152 7.65 1.41 16.39
CA ARG A 152 7.71 2.88 16.34
C ARG A 152 6.34 3.52 16.59
N ILE A 153 6.23 4.26 17.69
CA ILE A 153 4.98 4.90 18.11
C ILE A 153 4.44 5.90 17.09
N ASP A 154 5.32 6.64 16.42
CA ASP A 154 4.95 7.61 15.39
C ASP A 154 4.32 6.93 14.16
N ARG A 155 4.76 5.71 13.85
CA ARG A 155 4.21 4.90 12.76
C ARG A 155 2.92 4.19 13.16
N LEU A 156 2.76 3.85 14.44
CA LEU A 156 1.51 3.27 14.96
C LEU A 156 0.31 4.19 14.80
N THR A 157 0.49 5.51 14.88
CA THR A 157 -0.59 6.47 14.62
C THR A 157 -1.17 6.29 13.20
N ALA A 158 -0.30 6.14 12.20
CA ALA A 158 -0.72 5.89 10.82
C ALA A 158 -1.40 4.52 10.66
N LEU A 159 -0.89 3.49 11.34
CA LEU A 159 -1.51 2.16 11.37
C LEU A 159 -2.93 2.21 11.92
N VAL A 160 -3.12 2.81 13.11
CA VAL A 160 -4.44 2.94 13.76
C VAL A 160 -5.39 3.76 12.90
N ALA A 161 -4.91 4.86 12.30
CA ALA A 161 -5.72 5.68 11.41
C ALA A 161 -6.18 4.89 10.17
N ASN A 162 -5.30 4.10 9.55
CA ASN A 162 -5.65 3.27 8.40
C ASN A 162 -6.60 2.13 8.77
N ILE A 163 -6.40 1.44 9.90
CA ILE A 163 -7.31 0.38 10.38
C ILE A 163 -8.73 0.95 10.55
N LYS A 164 -8.85 2.08 11.24
CA LYS A 164 -10.14 2.76 11.45
C LYS A 164 -10.77 3.22 10.13
N ARG A 165 -9.99 3.90 9.28
CA ARG A 165 -10.46 4.39 7.98
C ARG A 165 -10.96 3.26 7.10
N LEU A 166 -10.27 2.12 7.07
CA LEU A 166 -10.63 0.97 6.26
C LEU A 166 -11.77 0.13 6.87
N GLY A 167 -12.21 0.42 8.09
CA GLY A 167 -13.32 -0.30 8.75
C GLY A 167 -12.94 -1.71 9.21
N ILE A 168 -11.68 -1.93 9.54
CA ILE A 168 -11.15 -3.24 9.94
C ILE A 168 -11.43 -3.46 11.43
N THR A 169 -12.00 -4.61 11.78
CA THR A 169 -12.31 -4.97 13.17
C THR A 169 -11.51 -6.17 13.67
N CYS A 170 -10.96 -6.99 12.78
CA CYS A 170 -10.16 -8.16 13.13
C CYS A 170 -8.73 -7.85 13.64
N ALA A 171 -8.30 -6.60 13.61
CA ALA A 171 -6.92 -6.20 13.90
C ALA A 171 -6.74 -5.64 15.31
N ILE A 172 -5.80 -6.24 16.06
CA ILE A 172 -5.34 -5.79 17.38
C ILE A 172 -4.02 -5.07 17.18
N THR A 173 -3.96 -3.78 17.50
CA THR A 173 -2.72 -3.00 17.39
C THR A 173 -1.88 -3.12 18.66
N THR A 174 -0.61 -3.47 18.52
CA THR A 174 0.34 -3.59 19.62
C THR A 174 1.62 -2.82 19.35
N ARG A 175 2.33 -2.46 20.42
CA ARG A 175 3.66 -1.85 20.33
C ARG A 175 4.66 -2.79 20.98
N PHE A 176 5.59 -3.31 20.19
CA PHE A 176 6.72 -4.05 20.73
C PHE A 176 7.56 -3.14 21.63
N ARG A 177 7.83 -3.61 22.85
CA ARG A 177 8.79 -3.04 23.78
C ARG A 177 9.84 -4.09 24.04
N GLU A 178 11.11 -3.72 23.92
CA GLU A 178 12.20 -4.60 24.36
C GLU A 178 12.03 -4.87 25.85
N ILE A 179 12.12 -6.14 26.22
CA ILE A 179 12.18 -6.54 27.63
C ILE A 179 13.57 -6.14 28.10
N GLN A 180 13.65 -5.22 29.07
CA GLN A 180 14.91 -4.96 29.77
C GLN A 180 15.09 -6.11 30.77
N GLU A 181 16.02 -7.01 30.46
CA GLU A 181 16.57 -7.98 31.42
C GLU A 181 17.52 -7.28 32.41
#